data_AF-A0A2N4S679-F1
#
_entry.id   AF-A0A2N4S679-F1
#
_cell.length_a   1.000
_cell.length_b   1.000
_cell.length_c   1.000
_cell.angle_alpha   90.00
_cell.angle_beta   90.00
_cell.angle_gamma   90.00
#
_symmetry.space_group_name_H-M   'P 1'
#
loop_
_entity.id
_entity.type
_entity.pdbx_description
1 polymer ?
#
loop_
_entity_poly.entity_id
_entity_poly.type
_entity_poly.pdbx_seq_one_letter_code
_entity_poly.pdbx_strand_id
1 'polypeptide(L)'
;MIISESFLDQSFDNRYVSLNEEKRRTQSANESFNLGRTKDKPTVFLSHKHDEIKPLEQTIKLIKSCGVDVYIDWMDEGMPKKTCAKTAERIKDKIEKCDKFILVGTEGAINSKWCNWELGIGDVRKHDNANLAILPIKKNYSDY
;
A
#
# COMPACT_ATOMS: atom_id res chain seq x y z
N MET A 1 11.10 13.77 -4.26
CA MET A 1 10.45 13.55 -5.58
C MET A 1 8.95 13.51 -5.35
N ILE A 2 8.19 14.40 -5.98
CA ILE A 2 6.72 14.38 -5.97
C ILE A 2 6.27 13.72 -7.28
N ILE A 3 5.26 12.86 -7.22
CA ILE A 3 4.70 12.20 -8.40
C ILE A 3 3.35 12.83 -8.71
N SER A 4 3.11 13.23 -9.97
CA SER A 4 1.75 13.59 -10.40
C SER A 4 0.96 12.38 -10.80
N GLU A 5 -0.35 12.46 -10.64
CA GLU A 5 -1.28 11.48 -11.24
C GLU A 5 -1.07 11.36 -12.76
N SER A 6 -0.81 12.48 -13.46
CA SER A 6 -0.55 12.48 -14.91
C SER A 6 0.70 11.69 -15.31
N PHE A 7 1.76 11.68 -14.48
CA PHE A 7 2.96 10.89 -14.72
C PHE A 7 2.69 9.40 -14.56
N LEU A 8 1.89 9.03 -13.55
CA LEU A 8 1.46 7.65 -13.35
C LEU A 8 0.56 7.18 -14.50
N ASP A 9 -0.34 8.05 -15.00
CA ASP A 9 -1.19 7.73 -16.16
C ASP A 9 -0.33 7.41 -17.39
N GLN A 10 0.60 8.31 -17.75
CA GLN A 10 1.47 8.13 -18.93
C GLN A 10 2.42 6.92 -18.82
N SER A 11 2.92 6.63 -17.62
CA SER A 11 3.92 5.58 -17.40
C SER A 11 3.33 4.16 -17.46
N PHE A 12 2.01 4.01 -17.33
CA PHE A 12 1.34 2.71 -17.21
C PHE A 12 0.26 2.44 -18.27
N ASP A 13 0.07 3.35 -19.23
CA ASP A 13 -0.95 3.27 -20.30
C ASP A 13 -0.74 2.08 -21.28
N ASN A 14 0.50 1.55 -21.39
CA ASN A 14 0.84 0.49 -22.35
C ASN A 14 0.93 -0.94 -21.76
N ARG A 15 0.60 -1.15 -20.48
CA ARG A 15 0.58 -2.48 -19.84
C ARG A 15 -0.78 -2.72 -19.18
N TYR A 16 -1.81 -2.93 -19.99
CA TYR A 16 -3.16 -3.26 -19.53
C TYR A 16 -3.21 -4.68 -18.94
N VAL A 17 -2.70 -4.86 -17.73
CA VAL A 17 -3.22 -5.91 -16.84
C VAL A 17 -4.57 -5.44 -16.34
N SER A 18 -5.61 -6.26 -16.52
CA SER A 18 -6.97 -5.94 -16.07
C SER A 18 -6.97 -5.67 -14.56
N LEU A 19 -7.73 -4.66 -14.12
CA LEU A 19 -7.87 -4.34 -12.68
C LEU A 19 -8.30 -5.56 -11.86
N ASN A 20 -9.13 -6.41 -12.46
CA ASN A 20 -9.58 -7.64 -11.82
C ASN A 20 -8.45 -8.66 -11.65
N GLU A 21 -7.51 -8.71 -12.61
CA GLU A 21 -6.36 -9.58 -12.52
C GLU A 21 -5.36 -9.10 -11.47
N GLU A 22 -5.10 -7.79 -11.39
CA GLU A 22 -4.25 -7.22 -10.33
C GLU A 22 -4.85 -7.40 -8.94
N LYS A 23 -6.16 -7.19 -8.78
CA LYS A 23 -6.87 -7.48 -7.52
C LYS A 23 -6.72 -8.94 -7.12
N ARG A 24 -6.95 -9.89 -8.05
CA ARG A 24 -6.75 -11.33 -7.79
C ARG A 24 -5.32 -11.65 -7.36
N ARG A 25 -4.32 -11.10 -8.06
CA ARG A 25 -2.90 -11.28 -7.70
C ARG A 25 -2.58 -10.76 -6.31
N THR A 26 -3.09 -9.58 -5.94
CA THR A 26 -2.89 -9.02 -4.60
C THR A 26 -3.60 -9.85 -3.55
N GLN A 27 -4.82 -10.32 -3.82
CA GLN A 27 -5.57 -11.19 -2.92
C GLN A 27 -4.83 -12.51 -2.66
N SER A 28 -4.36 -13.19 -3.73
CA SER A 28 -3.54 -14.40 -3.58
C SER A 28 -2.23 -14.14 -2.83
N ALA A 29 -1.64 -12.95 -2.98
CA ALA A 29 -0.45 -12.56 -2.22
C ALA A 29 -0.77 -12.36 -0.72
N ASN A 30 -1.90 -11.72 -0.39
CA ASN A 30 -2.38 -11.58 1.00
C ASN A 30 -2.67 -12.95 1.63
N GLU A 31 -3.31 -13.87 0.89
CA GLU A 31 -3.58 -15.23 1.35
C GLU A 31 -2.27 -15.98 1.62
N SER A 32 -1.33 -15.95 0.68
CA SER A 32 0.00 -16.55 0.87
C SER A 32 0.73 -15.95 2.07
N PHE A 33 0.58 -14.64 2.30
CA PHE A 33 1.10 -13.95 3.46
C PHE A 33 0.45 -14.41 4.77
N ASN A 34 -0.86 -14.71 4.75
CA ASN A 34 -1.60 -15.25 5.89
C ASN A 34 -1.19 -16.70 6.23
N LEU A 35 -0.92 -17.55 5.23
CA LEU A 35 -0.60 -18.98 5.43
C LEU A 35 0.86 -19.27 5.84
N GLY A 36 1.72 -18.26 5.98
CA GLY A 36 3.13 -18.48 6.36
C GLY A 36 4.03 -18.70 5.14
N ARG A 37 4.07 -17.71 4.27
CA ARG A 37 4.89 -17.59 3.07
C ARG A 37 6.37 -18.04 3.23
N THR A 38 6.93 -18.67 2.19
CA THR A 38 8.38 -18.77 1.92
C THR A 38 8.93 -17.42 1.43
N LYS A 39 10.01 -16.90 2.04
CA LYS A 39 10.58 -15.56 1.78
C LYS A 39 11.26 -15.45 0.40
N ASP A 40 10.50 -15.60 -0.67
CA ASP A 40 11.05 -15.62 -2.04
C ASP A 40 11.11 -14.23 -2.67
N LYS A 41 10.37 -13.24 -2.12
CA LYS A 41 10.40 -11.83 -2.54
C LYS A 41 10.20 -10.90 -1.35
N PRO A 42 10.73 -9.66 -1.40
CA PRO A 42 10.41 -8.63 -0.43
C PRO A 42 8.92 -8.30 -0.41
N THR A 43 8.42 -7.88 0.74
CA THR A 43 7.03 -7.49 0.97
C THR A 43 6.90 -6.05 1.43
N VAL A 44 5.79 -5.40 1.09
CA VAL A 44 5.47 -4.06 1.57
C VAL A 44 4.05 -3.98 2.09
N PHE A 45 3.86 -3.35 3.25
CA PHE A 45 2.56 -2.88 3.69
C PHE A 45 2.27 -1.54 3.01
N LEU A 46 1.21 -1.47 2.21
CA LEU A 46 0.83 -0.28 1.47
C LEU A 46 -0.33 0.46 2.13
N SER A 47 0.00 1.43 2.99
CA SER A 47 -0.99 2.33 3.61
C SER A 47 -1.50 3.33 2.58
N HIS A 48 -2.81 3.50 2.50
CA HIS A 48 -3.46 4.38 1.53
C HIS A 48 -4.84 4.79 2.03
N LYS A 49 -5.42 5.82 1.41
CA LYS A 49 -6.81 6.18 1.66
C LYS A 49 -7.75 5.23 0.92
N HIS A 50 -8.64 4.57 1.66
CA HIS A 50 -9.50 3.49 1.14
C HIS A 50 -10.40 3.86 -0.07
N ASP A 51 -10.83 5.11 -0.20
CA ASP A 51 -11.70 5.56 -1.31
C ASP A 51 -10.92 6.11 -2.53
N GLU A 52 -9.57 6.11 -2.48
CA GLU A 52 -8.71 6.61 -3.56
C GLU A 52 -8.12 5.46 -4.39
N ILE A 53 -8.97 4.86 -5.22
CA ILE A 53 -8.64 3.64 -5.97
C ILE A 53 -7.59 3.89 -7.07
N LYS A 54 -7.68 5.00 -7.81
CA LYS A 54 -6.81 5.25 -8.98
C LYS A 54 -5.32 5.38 -8.60
N PRO A 55 -4.92 6.24 -7.63
CA PRO A 55 -3.51 6.33 -7.20
C PRO A 55 -2.98 5.03 -6.60
N LEU A 56 -3.84 4.28 -5.90
CA LEU A 56 -3.51 2.99 -5.34
C LEU A 56 -3.12 1.97 -6.42
N GLU A 57 -3.95 1.81 -7.46
CA GLU A 57 -3.73 0.82 -8.52
C GLU A 57 -2.41 1.04 -9.26
N GLN A 58 -2.08 2.30 -9.56
CA GLN A 58 -0.83 2.66 -10.23
C GLN A 58 0.38 2.39 -9.33
N THR A 59 0.25 2.70 -8.04
CA THR A 59 1.29 2.43 -7.06
C THR A 59 1.56 0.93 -6.91
N ILE A 60 0.52 0.10 -6.86
CA ILE A 60 0.65 -1.36 -6.81
C ILE A 60 1.42 -1.86 -8.04
N LYS A 61 1.05 -1.41 -9.25
CA LYS A 61 1.73 -1.80 -10.49
C LYS A 61 3.20 -1.42 -10.48
N LEU A 62 3.53 -0.21 -10.03
CA LEU A 62 4.91 0.26 -9.89
C LEU A 62 5.70 -0.67 -8.97
N ILE A 63 5.20 -0.91 -7.75
CA ILE A 63 5.88 -1.71 -6.74
C ILE A 63 6.06 -3.16 -7.20
N LYS A 64 5.00 -3.79 -7.74
CA LYS A 64 5.06 -5.16 -8.24
C LYS A 64 6.02 -5.29 -9.43
N SER A 65 6.15 -4.27 -10.27
CA SER A 65 7.12 -4.27 -11.37
C SER A 65 8.58 -4.31 -10.89
N CYS A 66 8.83 -3.92 -9.64
CA CYS A 66 10.13 -4.07 -8.98
C CYS A 66 10.32 -5.45 -8.31
N GLY A 67 9.40 -6.41 -8.51
CA GLY A 67 9.49 -7.73 -7.92
C GLY A 67 9.14 -7.80 -6.43
N VAL A 68 8.39 -6.82 -5.92
CA VAL A 68 7.96 -6.74 -4.51
C VAL A 68 6.48 -7.12 -4.40
N ASP A 69 6.13 -7.94 -3.41
CA ASP A 69 4.74 -8.28 -3.15
C ASP A 69 4.09 -7.25 -2.22
N VAL A 70 2.86 -6.86 -2.54
CA VAL A 70 2.14 -5.79 -1.85
C VAL A 70 1.05 -6.38 -0.97
N TYR A 71 1.05 -5.99 0.30
CA TYR A 71 -0.04 -6.25 1.23
C TYR A 71 -0.97 -5.03 1.31
N ILE A 72 -2.28 -5.27 1.19
CA ILE A 72 -3.33 -4.25 1.26
C ILE A 72 -4.40 -4.71 2.24
N ASP A 73 -4.74 -3.85 3.20
CA ASP A 73 -5.65 -4.12 4.31
C ASP A 73 -7.07 -4.54 3.87
N TRP A 74 -7.72 -3.78 3.00
CA TRP A 74 -9.11 -4.06 2.58
C TRP A 74 -9.23 -5.23 1.59
N MET A 75 -8.12 -5.72 1.04
CA MET A 75 -8.08 -6.93 0.22
C MET A 75 -7.81 -8.20 1.04
N ASP A 76 -7.64 -8.08 2.36
CA ASP A 76 -7.55 -9.23 3.26
C ASP A 76 -8.95 -9.66 3.72
N GLU A 77 -9.46 -10.76 3.17
CA GLU A 77 -10.75 -11.34 3.55
C GLU A 77 -10.83 -11.69 5.04
N GLY A 78 -9.68 -11.86 5.70
CA GLY A 78 -9.60 -12.07 7.14
C GLY A 78 -9.95 -10.83 7.98
N MET A 79 -9.99 -9.62 7.41
CA MET A 79 -10.22 -8.39 8.18
C MET A 79 -11.67 -8.22 8.65
N PRO A 80 -11.90 -7.73 9.88
CA PRO A 80 -13.23 -7.33 10.31
C PRO A 80 -13.78 -6.20 9.43
N LYS A 81 -15.05 -6.30 9.00
CA LYS A 81 -15.73 -5.31 8.14
C LYS A 81 -15.84 -3.90 8.72
N LYS A 82 -15.65 -3.76 10.04
CA LYS A 82 -15.64 -2.48 10.76
C LYS A 82 -14.34 -2.37 11.52
N THR A 83 -13.75 -1.18 11.54
CA THR A 83 -12.58 -0.87 12.35
C THR A 83 -12.89 -1.09 13.83
N CYS A 84 -12.27 -2.10 14.42
CA CYS A 84 -12.34 -2.41 15.84
C CYS A 84 -10.93 -2.74 16.37
N ALA A 85 -10.80 -3.01 17.68
CA ALA A 85 -9.52 -3.37 18.28
C ALA A 85 -8.83 -4.54 17.57
N LYS A 86 -9.60 -5.54 17.10
CA LYS A 86 -9.09 -6.68 16.33
C LYS A 86 -8.55 -6.27 14.95
N THR A 87 -9.15 -5.28 14.30
CA THR A 87 -8.63 -4.72 13.03
C THR A 87 -7.28 -4.04 13.28
N ALA A 88 -7.19 -3.24 14.34
CA ALA A 88 -5.95 -2.55 14.71
C ALA A 88 -4.82 -3.53 15.04
N GLU A 89 -5.10 -4.57 15.83
CA GLU A 89 -4.13 -5.62 16.17
C GLU A 89 -3.62 -6.34 14.92
N ARG A 90 -4.52 -6.68 14.00
CA ARG A 90 -4.15 -7.30 12.72
C ARG A 90 -3.28 -6.40 11.87
N ILE A 91 -3.67 -5.13 11.68
CA ILE A 91 -2.86 -4.20 10.88
C ILE A 91 -1.47 -4.05 11.47
N LYS A 92 -1.36 -3.91 12.79
CA LYS A 92 -0.08 -3.86 13.48
C LYS A 92 0.77 -5.10 13.19
N ASP A 93 0.20 -6.30 13.32
CA ASP A 93 0.88 -7.56 12.95
C ASP A 93 1.34 -7.59 11.49
N LYS A 94 0.51 -7.09 10.56
CA LYS A 94 0.85 -7.04 9.13
C LYS A 94 1.95 -6.05 8.80
N ILE A 95 1.92 -4.86 9.40
CA ILE A 95 3.00 -3.87 9.28
C ILE A 95 4.31 -4.48 9.80
N GLU A 96 4.28 -5.16 10.95
CA GLU A 96 5.46 -5.80 11.52
C GLU A 96 6.02 -6.89 10.62
N LYS A 97 5.18 -7.77 10.07
CA LYS A 97 5.58 -8.89 9.22
C LYS A 97 6.04 -8.50 7.82
N CYS A 98 5.52 -7.41 7.25
CA CYS A 98 5.99 -6.93 5.95
C CYS A 98 7.42 -6.41 6.07
N ASP A 99 8.27 -6.60 5.06
CA ASP A 99 9.66 -6.13 5.12
C ASP A 99 9.75 -4.60 5.10
N LYS A 100 8.83 -3.95 4.37
CA LYS A 100 8.78 -2.50 4.16
C LYS A 100 7.39 -1.92 4.45
N PHE A 101 7.34 -0.62 4.63
CA PHE A 101 6.12 0.17 4.76
C PHE A 101 6.15 1.33 3.77
N ILE A 102 5.08 1.50 2.99
CA ILE A 102 4.89 2.66 2.11
C ILE A 102 3.54 3.30 2.41
N LEU A 103 3.56 4.62 2.65
CA LEU A 103 2.35 5.44 2.64
C LEU A 103 2.16 6.07 1.25
N VAL A 104 1.01 5.86 0.63
CA VAL A 104 0.56 6.61 -0.55
C VAL A 104 0.07 7.98 -0.08
N GLY A 105 0.95 8.97 -0.13
CA GLY A 105 0.77 10.30 0.46
C GLY A 105 -0.03 11.25 -0.43
N THR A 106 -1.31 10.97 -0.62
CA THR A 106 -2.29 11.93 -1.17
C THR A 106 -2.78 12.89 -0.09
N GLU A 107 -3.46 13.97 -0.47
CA GLU A 107 -4.14 14.85 0.51
C GLU A 107 -5.17 14.07 1.35
N GLY A 108 -5.90 13.13 0.76
CA GLY A 108 -6.85 12.28 1.46
C GLY A 108 -6.20 11.39 2.51
N ALA A 109 -5.04 10.81 2.19
CA ALA A 109 -4.27 9.99 3.11
C ALA A 109 -3.67 10.82 4.26
N ILE A 110 -3.11 11.99 3.97
CA ILE A 110 -2.52 12.90 4.97
C ILE A 110 -3.59 13.38 5.98
N ASN A 111 -4.81 13.65 5.51
CA ASN A 111 -5.93 14.06 6.37
C ASN A 111 -6.62 12.89 7.08
N SER A 112 -6.24 11.65 6.81
CA SER A 112 -6.83 10.46 7.40
C SER A 112 -6.21 10.13 8.76
N LYS A 113 -7.03 10.15 9.82
CA LYS A 113 -6.61 9.69 11.15
C LYS A 113 -6.11 8.25 11.14
N TRP A 114 -6.68 7.40 10.28
CA TRP A 114 -6.29 6.00 10.17
C TRP A 114 -4.92 5.84 9.50
N CYS A 115 -4.69 6.51 8.37
CA CYS A 115 -3.40 6.45 7.68
C CYS A 115 -2.28 7.05 8.56
N ASN A 116 -2.56 8.14 9.28
CA ASN A 116 -1.61 8.73 10.22
C ASN A 116 -1.29 7.79 11.40
N TRP A 117 -2.28 7.04 11.87
CA TRP A 117 -2.08 6.01 12.88
C TRP A 117 -1.21 4.84 12.36
N GLU A 118 -1.49 4.36 11.14
CA GLU A 118 -0.66 3.33 10.49
C GLU A 118 0.78 3.81 10.26
N LEU A 119 0.95 5.05 9.81
CA LEU A 119 2.26 5.68 9.62
C LEU A 119 3.06 5.72 10.94
N GLY A 120 2.41 6.10 12.05
CA GLY A 120 3.07 6.10 13.36
C GLY A 120 3.55 4.71 13.79
N ILE A 121 2.80 3.65 13.48
CA ILE A 121 3.26 2.27 13.72
C ILE A 121 4.39 1.90 12.77
N GLY A 122 4.27 2.26 11.49
CA GLY A 122 5.31 2.06 10.48
C GLY A 122 6.63 2.69 10.90
N ASP A 123 6.60 3.92 11.40
CA ASP A 123 7.77 4.65 11.89
C ASP A 123 8.48 3.88 13.00
N VAL A 124 7.75 3.54 14.07
CA VAL A 124 8.28 2.76 15.20
C VAL A 124 8.89 1.41 14.77
N ARG A 125 8.38 0.79 13.69
CA ARG A 125 8.79 -0.57 13.29
C ARG A 125 9.77 -0.65 12.14
N LYS A 126 9.90 0.41 11.34
CA LYS A 126 10.62 0.37 10.05
C LYS A 126 11.63 1.49 9.87
N HIS A 127 11.58 2.55 10.69
CA HIS A 127 12.45 3.72 10.55
C HIS A 127 13.94 3.37 10.67
N ASP A 128 14.34 2.65 11.72
CA ASP A 128 15.76 2.37 12.03
C ASP A 128 16.49 1.61 10.92
N ASN A 129 15.75 0.84 10.11
CA ASN A 129 16.29 0.06 9.01
C ASN A 129 16.04 0.70 7.63
N ALA A 130 15.64 1.97 7.58
CA ALA A 130 15.28 2.70 6.35
C ALA A 130 14.25 1.94 5.48
N ASN A 131 13.31 1.25 6.13
CA ASN A 131 12.28 0.44 5.48
C ASN A 131 10.91 1.13 5.42
N LEU A 132 10.87 2.42 5.75
CA LEU A 132 9.69 3.29 5.63
C LEU A 132 9.89 4.27 4.49
N ALA A 133 8.88 4.44 3.65
CA ALA A 133 8.84 5.50 2.66
C ALA A 133 7.44 6.14 2.57
N ILE A 134 7.42 7.40 2.17
CA ILE A 134 6.20 8.12 1.79
C ILE A 134 6.30 8.38 0.30
N LEU A 135 5.26 7.97 -0.44
CA LEU A 135 5.12 8.21 -1.86
C LEU A 135 4.14 9.38 -2.06
N PRO A 136 4.60 10.63 -2.14
CA PRO A 136 3.73 11.77 -2.32
C PRO A 136 3.12 11.75 -3.73
N ILE A 137 1.78 11.74 -3.80
CA ILE A 137 1.02 11.82 -5.05
C ILE A 137 0.15 13.07 -5.04
N LYS A 138 0.31 13.91 -6.06
CA LYS A 138 -0.47 15.15 -6.23
C LYS A 138 -1.32 15.08 -7.50
N LYS A 139 -2.55 15.59 -7.43
CA LYS A 139 -3.45 15.69 -8.58
C LYS A 139 -2.93 16.64 -9.64
N ASN A 140 -2.50 17.84 -9.23
CA ASN A 140 -1.99 18.88 -10.13
C ASN A 140 -0.71 19.53 -9.60
N TYR A 141 0.23 19.83 -10.49
CA TYR A 141 1.45 20.60 -10.17
C TYR A 141 1.21 22.12 -10.10
N SER A 142 0.03 22.60 -10.46
CA SER A 142 -0.29 24.03 -10.59
C SER A 142 -0.28 24.82 -9.28
N ASP A 143 -0.27 24.15 -8.12
CA ASP A 143 -0.29 24.82 -6.81
C ASP A 143 1.14 25.06 -6.27
N TYR A 144 2.05 25.51 -7.14
CA TYR A 144 3.42 25.95 -6.82
C TYR A 144 3.73 27.28 -7.50
#